data_AF-A0A4Y9NRF8-F1
#
_entry.id   AF-A0A4Y9NRF8-F1
#
_cell.length_a   1.000
_cell.length_b   1.000
_cell.length_c   1.000
_cell.angle_alpha   90.00
_cell.angle_beta   90.00
_cell.angle_gamma   90.00
#
_symmetry.space_group_name_H-M   'P 1'
#
loop_
_entity.id
_entity.type
_entity.pdbx_description
1 polymer ?
#
loop_
_entity_poly.entity_id
_entity_poly.type
_entity_poly.pdbx_seq_one_letter_code
_entity_poly.pdbx_strand_id
1 'polypeptide(L)'
;MTGHSRRLPVVVALTAALLVPGTGPAGAHDHPTPTERAAPGVVFVEAGAEVEVSLVEHLQSDPGGVHIKIIQSTSVPVLASASGFVVDPTGAIVTSGAITGSDLEKARIYAVNEAFQRQYGGAAPMTGDLFSRQQIGAPTDRLQQRLDACYPPHTTNDAGGCVVRVTPTYVVHPYVTSQEEFGKLPAELLEGSTPDVAVLQVRGASSMPTVDLGDSMDGASALAVLGFTGVPQGPDTLKAINSHLAEAGGTVLKSEDLTEAEAEAAVQLAPALKDGMRGGPVLAERGQVIGLLEPEAGSGPPPATAGRLVDVGTIRDVVSAAGVTPRRGPVDTSFEAASHAFKNGGFAASIPNLEATLELFPGHAMAAANLAEAERNVAAGTPGAARPGDGDSAATGSGAGFPWTVVLSSVAAVLLLTAAAVLVLRRRRQDSVAGGAEGGVAPLPGSAKAGWPKPWDAKLRDGKPRDATARDAKPRDGKAAAPPRPATEQRERQKVPSVVTGSGAAAVPPVEGRGAAPTGAASLGRGGPAASAGALSGPVPGQRSVDAVGDGSRRVSQVAAAPAVLTPSDRVAPSVHDAADRPAFCTSCGARLAAHHRYCGRCGEAAV
;
A
#
# COMPACT_ATOMS: atom_id res chain seq x y z
N MET A 1 -14.87 -72.78 -50.43
CA MET A 1 -14.55 -73.01 -49.02
C MET A 1 -13.43 -72.08 -48.61
N THR A 2 -13.73 -70.87 -48.12
CA THR A 2 -12.75 -69.99 -47.47
C THR A 2 -13.50 -69.02 -46.55
N GLY A 3 -13.05 -68.92 -45.31
CA GLY A 3 -13.42 -67.84 -44.41
C GLY A 3 -13.16 -68.25 -42.99
N HIS A 4 -12.08 -67.76 -42.38
CA HIS A 4 -11.88 -67.58 -40.94
C HIS A 4 -10.57 -66.79 -40.70
N SER A 5 -10.66 -65.46 -40.60
CA SER A 5 -9.59 -64.62 -40.01
C SER A 5 -10.05 -63.17 -39.78
N ARG A 6 -10.96 -62.95 -38.84
CA ARG A 6 -11.25 -61.63 -38.25
C ARG A 6 -11.67 -61.76 -36.78
N ARG A 7 -10.74 -62.07 -35.88
CA ARG A 7 -11.00 -62.05 -34.42
C ARG A 7 -9.86 -61.51 -33.55
N LEU A 8 -8.83 -60.88 -34.11
CA LEU A 8 -7.70 -60.38 -33.31
C LEU A 8 -7.72 -58.91 -32.82
N PRO A 9 -8.53 -57.94 -33.32
CA PRO A 9 -8.42 -56.56 -32.84
C PRO A 9 -9.23 -56.22 -31.58
N VAL A 10 -10.12 -57.10 -31.09
CA VAL A 10 -11.04 -56.77 -29.99
C VAL A 10 -10.41 -56.96 -28.60
N VAL A 11 -9.44 -57.87 -28.45
CA VAL A 11 -8.87 -58.20 -27.13
C VAL A 11 -7.89 -57.14 -26.63
N VAL A 12 -7.20 -56.43 -27.53
CA VAL A 12 -6.22 -55.38 -27.17
C VAL A 12 -6.91 -54.07 -26.74
N ALA A 13 -8.10 -53.77 -27.27
CA ALA A 13 -8.84 -52.57 -26.88
C ALA A 13 -9.45 -52.67 -25.46
N LEU A 14 -9.80 -53.88 -25.00
CA LEU A 14 -10.41 -54.06 -23.67
C LEU A 14 -9.39 -54.06 -22.52
N THR A 15 -8.13 -54.42 -22.77
CA THR A 15 -7.09 -54.42 -21.71
C THR A 15 -6.50 -53.03 -21.46
N ALA A 16 -6.53 -52.13 -22.45
CA ALA A 16 -6.08 -50.75 -22.28
C ALA A 16 -7.05 -49.88 -21.44
N ALA A 17 -8.35 -50.23 -21.40
CA ALA A 17 -9.35 -49.49 -20.64
C ALA A 17 -9.34 -49.78 -19.12
N LEU A 18 -8.75 -50.90 -18.69
CA LEU A 18 -8.73 -51.34 -17.28
C LEU A 18 -7.46 -50.96 -16.50
N LEU A 19 -6.48 -50.31 -17.15
CA LEU A 19 -5.20 -49.90 -16.56
C LEU A 19 -5.00 -48.38 -16.51
N VAL A 20 -6.06 -47.58 -16.73
CA VAL A 20 -6.02 -46.16 -16.38
C VAL A 20 -6.39 -46.08 -14.89
N PRO A 21 -5.43 -45.96 -13.96
CA PRO A 21 -5.79 -45.64 -12.59
C PRO A 21 -6.64 -44.38 -12.63
N GLY A 22 -7.85 -44.47 -12.09
CA GLY A 22 -8.74 -43.32 -11.90
C GLY A 22 -8.12 -42.39 -10.88
N THR A 23 -7.11 -41.63 -11.29
CA THR A 23 -6.75 -40.38 -10.64
C THR A 23 -7.92 -39.46 -10.94
N GLY A 24 -8.92 -39.48 -10.06
CA GLY A 24 -9.91 -38.42 -10.04
C GLY A 24 -9.17 -37.08 -10.04
N PRO A 25 -9.68 -36.05 -10.73
CA PRO A 25 -9.07 -34.73 -10.70
C PRO A 25 -8.83 -34.39 -9.23
N ALA A 26 -7.58 -34.11 -8.86
CA ALA A 26 -7.27 -33.64 -7.51
C ALA A 26 -8.26 -32.52 -7.21
N GLY A 27 -9.06 -32.68 -6.14
CA GLY A 27 -10.11 -31.72 -5.81
C GLY A 27 -9.51 -30.32 -5.86
N ALA A 28 -10.02 -29.50 -6.77
CA ALA A 28 -9.60 -28.11 -6.88
C ALA A 28 -9.88 -27.49 -5.52
N HIS A 29 -8.82 -27.15 -4.80
CA HIS A 29 -8.92 -26.43 -3.54
C HIS A 29 -8.87 -24.95 -3.86
N ASP A 30 -9.70 -24.18 -3.18
CA ASP A 30 -9.82 -22.76 -3.41
C ASP A 30 -8.67 -22.05 -2.68
N HIS A 31 -7.85 -21.32 -3.44
CA HIS A 31 -6.87 -20.41 -2.87
C HIS A 31 -7.50 -19.03 -2.62
N PRO A 32 -7.00 -18.28 -1.63
CA PRO A 32 -7.35 -16.87 -1.51
C PRO A 32 -7.06 -16.15 -2.82
N THR A 33 -8.01 -15.35 -3.28
CA THR A 33 -7.80 -14.58 -4.51
C THR A 33 -6.66 -13.56 -4.32
N PRO A 34 -6.01 -13.14 -5.43
CA PRO A 34 -5.03 -12.04 -5.41
C PRO A 34 -5.52 -10.80 -4.64
N THR A 35 -6.78 -10.42 -4.89
CA THR A 35 -7.45 -9.30 -4.23
C THR A 35 -7.59 -9.51 -2.72
N GLU A 36 -8.00 -10.70 -2.28
CA GLU A 36 -8.15 -11.02 -0.85
C GLU A 36 -6.81 -11.01 -0.09
N ARG A 37 -5.71 -11.40 -0.76
CA ARG A 37 -4.37 -11.34 -0.17
C ARG A 37 -3.87 -9.91 0.00
N ALA A 38 -4.14 -9.04 -0.97
CA ALA A 38 -3.67 -7.65 -0.97
C ALA A 38 -4.55 -6.72 -0.11
N ALA A 39 -5.85 -7.02 -0.02
CA ALA A 39 -6.85 -6.19 0.66
C ALA A 39 -6.45 -5.69 2.06
N PRO A 40 -5.88 -6.53 2.96
CA PRO A 40 -5.48 -6.06 4.30
C PRO A 40 -4.39 -5.00 4.30
N GLY A 41 -3.53 -4.98 3.27
CA GLY A 41 -2.43 -4.02 3.14
C GLY A 41 -2.83 -2.70 2.49
N VAL A 42 -4.08 -2.55 2.04
CA VAL A 42 -4.61 -1.30 1.48
C VAL A 42 -5.00 -0.36 2.61
N VAL A 43 -4.71 0.93 2.44
CA VAL A 43 -4.98 1.97 3.45
C VAL A 43 -5.66 3.18 2.80
N PHE A 44 -6.31 4.01 3.61
CA PHE A 44 -6.71 5.35 3.24
C PHE A 44 -5.81 6.37 3.95
N VAL A 45 -5.46 7.46 3.27
CA VAL A 45 -4.50 8.46 3.72
C VAL A 45 -5.16 9.82 3.64
N GLU A 46 -5.11 10.55 4.74
CA GLU A 46 -5.48 11.96 4.82
C GLU A 46 -4.21 12.80 4.93
N ALA A 47 -4.01 13.72 3.99
CA ALA A 47 -3.00 14.76 4.06
C ALA A 47 -3.67 16.05 4.53
N GLY A 48 -3.21 16.56 5.68
CA GLY A 48 -3.70 17.77 6.29
C GLY A 48 -2.59 18.71 6.69
N ALA A 49 -2.92 19.68 7.53
CA ALA A 49 -1.92 20.48 8.22
C ALA A 49 -2.39 20.83 9.62
N GLU A 50 -1.51 20.70 10.60
CA GLU A 50 -1.70 21.32 11.90
C GLU A 50 -1.36 22.80 11.78
N VAL A 51 -2.34 23.65 12.05
CA VAL A 51 -2.22 25.10 11.96
C VAL A 51 -2.45 25.72 13.33
N GLU A 52 -1.42 26.39 13.84
CA GLU A 52 -1.48 27.18 15.06
C GLU A 52 -1.69 28.65 14.67
N VAL A 53 -2.79 29.24 15.13
CA VAL A 53 -3.13 30.65 14.93
C VAL A 53 -3.02 31.37 16.26
N SER A 54 -2.14 32.36 16.33
CA SER A 54 -2.09 33.33 17.43
C SER A 54 -2.70 34.65 16.97
N LEU A 55 -3.96 34.88 17.36
CA LEU A 55 -4.72 36.09 17.06
C LEU A 55 -4.32 37.21 18.03
N VAL A 56 -3.80 38.31 17.49
CA VAL A 56 -3.39 39.50 18.23
C VAL A 56 -4.47 40.55 18.08
N GLU A 57 -5.10 40.93 19.18
CA GLU A 57 -6.14 41.96 19.23
C GLU A 57 -5.58 43.22 19.89
N HIS A 58 -5.70 44.35 19.19
CA HIS A 58 -5.49 45.67 19.78
C HIS A 58 -6.83 46.19 20.31
N LEU A 59 -6.98 46.18 21.63
CA LEU A 59 -8.12 46.79 22.31
C LEU A 59 -7.77 48.25 22.55
N GLN A 60 -8.40 49.14 21.78
CA GLN A 60 -8.42 50.57 22.09
C GLN A 60 -9.44 50.79 23.20
N SER A 61 -9.00 50.61 24.44
CA SER A 61 -9.78 50.97 25.61
C SER A 61 -9.02 52.03 26.39
N ASP A 62 -9.61 53.24 26.40
CA ASP A 62 -9.23 54.42 27.19
C ASP A 62 -7.90 55.13 26.84
N PRO A 63 -7.76 56.44 27.19
CA PRO A 63 -6.61 57.29 26.83
C PRO A 63 -5.22 56.83 27.35
N GLY A 64 -5.13 55.65 27.97
CA GLY A 64 -3.94 55.10 28.63
C GLY A 64 -3.07 54.16 27.81
N GLY A 65 -3.48 53.73 26.61
CA GLY A 65 -2.64 52.92 25.72
C GLY A 65 -3.35 51.76 25.01
N VAL A 66 -2.61 51.06 24.15
CA VAL A 66 -3.10 49.88 23.40
C VAL A 66 -2.95 48.65 24.30
N HIS A 67 -4.07 48.01 24.65
CA HIS A 67 -4.04 46.72 25.30
C HIS A 67 -3.96 45.62 24.24
N ILE A 68 -2.94 44.76 24.34
CA ILE A 68 -2.75 43.63 23.43
C ILE A 68 -3.31 42.37 24.10
N LYS A 69 -4.27 41.72 23.46
CA LYS A 69 -4.76 40.39 23.84
C LYS A 69 -4.31 39.37 22.78
N ILE A 70 -3.76 38.25 23.23
CA ILE A 70 -3.35 37.15 22.34
C ILE A 70 -4.23 35.94 22.63
N ILE A 71 -4.85 35.38 21.59
CA ILE A 71 -5.69 34.18 21.65
C ILE A 71 -5.06 33.12 20.74
N GLN A 72 -4.93 31.90 21.24
CA GLN A 72 -4.36 30.79 20.48
C GLN A 72 -5.46 29.81 20.08
N SER A 73 -5.40 29.33 18.85
CA SER A 73 -6.25 28.26 18.33
C SER A 73 -5.43 27.31 17.49
N THR A 74 -5.71 26.01 17.61
CA THR A 74 -5.13 24.97 16.75
C THR A 74 -6.23 24.30 15.94
N SER A 75 -5.93 24.03 14.68
CA SER A 75 -6.82 23.40 13.71
C SER A 75 -6.05 22.35 12.92
N VAL A 76 -6.71 21.26 12.51
CA VAL A 76 -6.11 20.20 11.68
C VAL A 76 -6.99 19.92 10.46
N PRO A 77 -7.14 20.88 9.52
CA PRO A 77 -7.90 20.63 8.30
C PRO A 77 -7.27 19.53 7.46
N VAL A 78 -8.12 18.63 6.94
CA VAL A 78 -7.77 17.71 5.85
C VAL A 78 -7.81 18.49 4.54
N LEU A 79 -6.74 18.39 3.76
CA LEU A 79 -6.55 19.15 2.52
C LEU A 79 -6.69 18.26 1.28
N ALA A 80 -6.29 17.00 1.40
CA ALA A 80 -6.39 16.00 0.36
C ALA A 80 -6.48 14.62 0.98
N SER A 81 -7.01 13.68 0.22
CA SER A 81 -7.02 12.27 0.58
C SER A 81 -6.69 11.39 -0.60
N ALA A 82 -6.23 10.19 -0.30
CA ALA A 82 -5.89 9.16 -1.27
C ALA A 82 -5.98 7.78 -0.61
N SER A 83 -5.99 6.75 -1.44
CA SER A 83 -5.65 5.41 -1.06
C SER A 83 -4.14 5.22 -1.10
N GLY A 84 -3.68 4.17 -0.46
CA GLY A 84 -2.30 3.73 -0.50
C GLY A 84 -2.22 2.26 -0.17
N PHE A 85 -1.00 1.76 -0.08
CA PHE A 85 -0.76 0.40 0.35
C PHE A 85 0.57 0.27 1.08
N VAL A 86 0.59 -0.61 2.06
CA VAL A 86 1.76 -0.90 2.89
C VAL A 86 2.70 -1.82 2.10
N VAL A 87 3.97 -1.47 2.01
CA VAL A 87 4.99 -2.26 1.29
C VAL A 87 5.94 -3.02 2.23
N ASP A 88 5.95 -2.66 3.51
CA ASP A 88 6.74 -3.34 4.52
C ASP A 88 6.03 -3.34 5.90
N PRO A 89 6.27 -4.35 6.75
CA PRO A 89 5.52 -4.51 7.99
C PRO A 89 5.86 -3.46 9.07
N THR A 90 6.90 -2.64 8.87
CA THR A 90 7.20 -1.51 9.75
C THR A 90 6.37 -0.26 9.42
N GLY A 91 5.54 -0.31 8.38
CA GLY A 91 4.55 0.71 8.07
C GLY A 91 5.00 1.73 7.04
N ALA A 92 5.91 1.39 6.14
CA ALA A 92 6.11 2.19 4.93
C ALA A 92 4.95 1.99 3.97
N ILE A 93 4.36 3.09 3.53
CA ILE A 93 3.17 3.15 2.69
C ILE A 93 3.50 3.89 1.42
N VAL A 94 3.13 3.31 0.29
CA VAL A 94 3.13 3.98 -1.00
C VAL A 94 1.75 4.58 -1.24
N THR A 95 1.70 5.84 -1.65
CA THR A 95 0.47 6.56 -2.00
C THR A 95 0.75 7.60 -3.09
N SER A 96 -0.29 8.32 -3.51
CA SER A 96 -0.20 9.39 -4.50
C SER A 96 0.71 10.52 -4.02
N GLY A 97 1.71 10.88 -4.81
CA GLY A 97 2.60 12.02 -4.51
C GLY A 97 1.86 13.35 -4.43
N ALA A 98 0.77 13.48 -5.16
CA ALA A 98 0.03 14.72 -5.31
C ALA A 98 -0.75 15.15 -4.06
N ILE A 99 -0.94 14.29 -3.05
CA ILE A 99 -1.51 14.71 -1.76
C ILE A 99 -0.47 15.40 -0.87
N THR A 100 0.83 15.26 -1.18
CA THR A 100 1.93 15.84 -0.38
C THR A 100 2.22 17.29 -0.74
N GLY A 101 1.86 17.71 -1.95
CA GLY A 101 1.90 19.11 -2.40
C GLY A 101 0.70 19.92 -1.93
N SER A 102 0.15 19.60 -0.76
CA SER A 102 -1.10 20.17 -0.26
C SER A 102 -1.01 21.69 -0.16
N ASP A 103 -2.12 22.36 -0.51
CA ASP A 103 -2.22 23.81 -0.54
C ASP A 103 -2.25 24.35 0.91
N LEU A 104 -1.07 24.52 1.50
CA LEU A 104 -0.92 24.98 2.88
C LEU A 104 -1.52 26.37 3.09
N GLU A 105 -1.70 27.16 2.02
CA GLU A 105 -2.41 28.43 2.07
C GLU A 105 -3.89 28.23 2.43
N LYS A 106 -4.55 27.24 1.83
CA LYS A 106 -5.93 26.88 2.19
C LYS A 106 -6.05 26.44 3.65
N ALA A 107 -5.07 25.71 4.18
CA ALA A 107 -5.04 25.38 5.61
C ALA A 107 -4.94 26.63 6.50
N ARG A 108 -4.11 27.61 6.11
CA ARG A 108 -4.00 28.89 6.83
C ARG A 108 -5.34 29.61 6.84
N ILE A 109 -5.98 29.73 5.69
CA ILE A 109 -7.28 30.40 5.54
C ILE A 109 -8.33 29.69 6.40
N TYR A 110 -8.42 28.36 6.32
CA TYR A 110 -9.29 27.54 7.16
C TYR A 110 -9.11 27.82 8.64
N ALA A 111 -7.87 27.72 9.14
CA ALA A 111 -7.59 27.86 10.56
C ALA A 111 -7.85 29.28 11.06
N VAL A 112 -7.56 30.31 10.25
CA VAL A 112 -7.91 31.69 10.57
C VAL A 112 -9.42 31.85 10.67
N ASN A 113 -10.17 31.35 9.69
CA ASN A 113 -11.63 31.44 9.68
C ASN A 113 -12.26 30.73 10.87
N GLU A 114 -11.79 29.51 11.17
CA GLU A 114 -12.25 28.74 12.31
C GLU A 114 -11.91 29.45 13.64
N ALA A 115 -10.70 30.00 13.78
CA ALA A 115 -10.28 30.75 14.96
C ALA A 115 -11.17 31.99 15.18
N PHE A 116 -11.48 32.74 14.12
CA PHE A 116 -12.40 33.89 14.20
C PHE A 116 -13.83 33.46 14.54
N GLN A 117 -14.33 32.40 13.90
CA GLN A 117 -15.67 31.89 14.17
C GLN A 117 -15.80 31.45 15.64
N ARG A 118 -14.80 30.75 16.17
CA ARG A 118 -14.75 30.35 17.59
C ARG A 118 -14.66 31.56 18.54
N GLN A 119 -13.84 32.56 18.20
CA GLN A 119 -13.61 33.72 19.06
C GLN A 119 -14.77 34.73 19.07
N TYR A 120 -15.42 34.96 17.93
CA TYR A 120 -16.42 36.03 17.77
C TYR A 120 -17.83 35.51 17.55
N GLY A 121 -18.01 34.23 17.25
CA GLY A 121 -19.33 33.59 17.07
C GLY A 121 -20.21 34.37 16.10
N GLY A 122 -21.40 34.77 16.55
CA GLY A 122 -22.36 35.52 15.75
C GLY A 122 -21.91 36.91 15.29
N ALA A 123 -20.84 37.48 15.88
CA ALA A 123 -20.26 38.75 15.42
C ALA A 123 -19.34 38.60 14.20
N ALA A 124 -18.87 37.39 13.90
CA ALA A 124 -18.14 37.04 12.68
C ALA A 124 -18.84 35.88 11.97
N PRO A 125 -20.02 36.11 11.35
CA PRO A 125 -20.73 35.05 10.66
C PRO A 125 -19.92 34.61 9.43
N MET A 126 -19.16 33.53 9.57
CA MET A 126 -18.49 32.88 8.45
C MET A 126 -19.56 32.21 7.58
N THR A 127 -19.55 32.48 6.27
CA THR A 127 -20.53 31.93 5.33
C THR A 127 -19.86 31.03 4.31
N GLY A 128 -20.47 29.89 4.01
CA GLY A 128 -19.93 28.96 3.02
C GLY A 128 -18.74 28.15 3.56
N ASP A 129 -17.77 27.86 2.70
CA ASP A 129 -16.62 27.03 3.04
C ASP A 129 -15.55 27.83 3.81
N LEU A 130 -14.94 27.20 4.81
CA LEU A 130 -13.89 27.85 5.61
C LEU A 130 -12.54 27.89 4.90
N PHE A 131 -12.34 27.20 3.78
CA PHE A 131 -11.09 27.25 3.01
C PHE A 131 -10.96 28.48 2.10
N SER A 132 -12.06 29.20 1.89
CA SER A 132 -12.11 30.45 1.14
C SER A 132 -11.97 31.66 2.06
N ARG A 133 -11.36 32.74 1.56
CA ARG A 133 -11.32 34.03 2.29
C ARG A 133 -12.74 34.53 2.52
N GLN A 134 -13.00 35.00 3.73
CA GLN A 134 -14.30 35.40 4.22
C GLN A 134 -14.39 36.92 4.32
N GLN A 135 -15.58 37.44 4.06
CA GLN A 135 -15.93 38.82 4.29
C GLN A 135 -17.09 38.88 5.29
N ILE A 136 -16.80 39.28 6.51
CA ILE A 136 -17.73 39.31 7.65
C ILE A 136 -18.31 40.71 7.91
N GLY A 137 -17.80 41.74 7.24
CA GLY A 137 -18.28 43.11 7.37
C GLY A 137 -17.80 44.05 6.25
N ALA A 138 -18.07 45.35 6.44
CA ALA A 138 -17.53 46.38 5.57
C ALA A 138 -16.00 46.50 5.77
N PRO A 139 -15.22 46.94 4.76
CA PRO A 139 -13.76 47.14 4.91
C PRO A 139 -13.34 48.14 6.00
N THR A 140 -14.27 48.97 6.47
CA THR A 140 -14.06 49.92 7.58
C THR A 140 -14.35 49.29 8.94
N ASP A 141 -14.96 48.11 9.00
CA ASP A 141 -15.18 47.36 10.23
C ASP A 141 -13.84 46.87 10.78
N ARG A 142 -13.56 47.14 12.05
CA ARG A 142 -12.32 46.68 12.69
C ARG A 142 -12.18 45.17 12.70
N LEU A 143 -13.29 44.44 12.80
CA LEU A 143 -13.27 42.99 12.78
C LEU A 143 -12.91 42.47 11.38
N GLN A 144 -13.43 43.11 10.33
CA GLN A 144 -13.02 42.82 8.94
C GLN A 144 -11.55 43.16 8.71
N GLN A 145 -11.09 44.34 9.15
CA GLN A 145 -9.68 44.74 9.02
C GLN A 145 -8.71 43.79 9.74
N ARG A 146 -9.14 43.23 10.88
CA ARG A 146 -8.38 42.22 11.62
C ARG A 146 -8.36 40.89 10.86
N LEU A 147 -9.49 40.46 10.31
CA LEU A 147 -9.58 39.24 9.51
C LEU A 147 -8.69 39.33 8.26
N ASP A 148 -8.77 40.44 7.54
CA ASP A 148 -7.95 40.69 6.34
C ASP A 148 -6.45 40.70 6.68
N ALA A 149 -6.08 41.28 7.83
CA ALA A 149 -4.72 41.26 8.36
C ALA A 149 -4.22 39.84 8.69
N CYS A 150 -5.12 38.92 9.04
CA CYS A 150 -4.79 37.52 9.31
C CYS A 150 -4.60 36.69 8.04
N TYR A 151 -5.15 37.10 6.90
CA TYR A 151 -4.87 36.45 5.62
C TYR A 151 -3.50 36.85 5.06
N PRO A 152 -2.90 36.00 4.22
CA PRO A 152 -1.62 36.32 3.57
C PRO A 152 -1.68 37.62 2.78
N PRO A 153 -0.68 38.51 2.97
CA PRO A 153 0.66 38.22 3.50
C PRO A 153 0.86 38.32 5.04
N HIS A 154 -0.19 38.24 5.86
CA HIS A 154 -0.13 38.31 7.33
C HIS A 154 0.43 39.65 7.83
N THR A 155 -0.31 40.73 7.58
CA THR A 155 0.07 42.06 8.05
C THR A 155 -0.49 42.33 9.44
N THR A 156 0.20 43.09 10.27
CA THR A 156 -0.41 43.67 11.48
C THR A 156 -0.81 45.12 11.22
N ASN A 157 -1.96 45.52 11.73
CA ASN A 157 -2.46 46.90 11.66
C ASN A 157 -3.02 47.36 13.02
N ASP A 158 -3.64 48.53 13.07
CA ASP A 158 -4.23 49.09 14.29
C ASP A 158 -5.37 48.24 14.87
N ALA A 159 -6.00 47.38 14.06
CA ALA A 159 -7.01 46.43 14.53
C ALA A 159 -6.37 45.15 15.12
N GLY A 160 -5.12 44.83 14.78
CA GLY A 160 -4.42 43.62 15.18
C GLY A 160 -3.93 42.80 14.00
N GLY A 161 -3.83 41.48 14.16
CA GLY A 161 -3.43 40.54 13.10
C GLY A 161 -3.26 39.11 13.63
N CYS A 162 -2.63 38.24 12.83
CA CYS A 162 -2.35 36.86 13.22
C CYS A 162 -0.89 36.47 12.99
N VAL A 163 -0.36 35.65 13.89
CA VAL A 163 0.84 34.84 13.64
C VAL A 163 0.38 33.41 13.38
N VAL A 164 0.69 32.88 12.20
CA VAL A 164 0.20 31.57 11.74
C VAL A 164 1.38 30.64 11.45
N ARG A 165 1.44 29.52 12.19
CA ARG A 165 2.38 28.44 11.95
C ARG A 165 1.65 27.25 11.36
N VAL A 166 2.23 26.63 10.33
CA VAL A 166 1.64 25.51 9.61
C VAL A 166 2.64 24.37 9.58
N THR A 167 2.19 23.18 9.96
CA THR A 167 2.97 21.94 9.92
C THR A 167 2.16 20.92 9.11
N PRO A 168 2.65 20.40 7.97
CA PRO A 168 1.93 19.36 7.24
C PRO A 168 1.80 18.11 8.11
N THR A 169 0.65 17.43 8.02
CA THR A 169 0.34 16.22 8.77
C THR A 169 -0.19 15.14 7.83
N TYR A 170 0.11 13.88 8.15
CA TYR A 170 -0.39 12.72 7.42
C TYR A 170 -0.99 11.74 8.42
N VAL A 171 -2.20 11.29 8.14
CA VAL A 171 -2.91 10.29 8.94
C VAL A 171 -3.26 9.11 8.05
N VAL A 172 -2.90 7.92 8.51
CA VAL A 172 -3.15 6.66 7.82
C VAL A 172 -4.26 5.92 8.53
N HIS A 173 -5.23 5.46 7.74
CA HIS A 173 -6.38 4.69 8.18
C HIS A 173 -6.26 3.28 7.57
N PRO A 174 -5.72 2.30 8.33
CA PRO A 174 -5.59 0.93 7.86
C PRO A 174 -6.95 0.23 7.78
N TYR A 175 -7.03 -0.91 7.08
CA TYR A 175 -8.26 -1.69 7.01
C TYR A 175 -8.50 -2.51 8.30
N VAL A 176 -9.07 -1.84 9.31
CA VAL A 176 -9.28 -2.40 10.65
C VAL A 176 -10.74 -2.42 11.08
N THR A 177 -11.04 -3.23 12.10
CA THR A 177 -12.38 -3.35 12.70
C THR A 177 -12.87 -2.08 13.39
N SER A 178 -11.95 -1.26 13.91
CA SER A 178 -12.24 0.02 14.58
C SER A 178 -11.17 1.04 14.27
N GLN A 179 -11.54 2.12 13.57
CA GLN A 179 -10.62 3.24 13.30
C GLN A 179 -10.29 4.06 14.56
N GLU A 180 -11.15 4.00 15.58
CA GLU A 180 -10.92 4.70 16.84
C GLU A 180 -9.85 4.00 17.69
N GLU A 181 -9.84 2.66 17.67
CA GLU A 181 -8.92 1.86 18.49
C GLU A 181 -7.62 1.51 17.77
N PHE A 182 -7.72 1.14 16.49
CA PHE A 182 -6.59 0.60 15.70
C PHE A 182 -6.24 1.46 14.48
N GLY A 183 -6.94 2.57 14.27
CA GLY A 183 -6.74 3.47 13.12
C GLY A 183 -6.09 4.80 13.46
N LYS A 184 -6.24 5.77 12.55
CA LYS A 184 -5.74 7.16 12.70
C LYS A 184 -4.25 7.22 13.04
N LEU A 185 -3.45 6.44 12.33
CA LEU A 185 -2.03 6.28 12.60
C LEU A 185 -1.26 7.48 12.03
N PRO A 186 -0.52 8.27 12.85
CA PRO A 186 0.26 9.39 12.35
C PRO A 186 1.44 8.87 11.51
N ALA A 187 1.68 9.53 10.38
CA ALA A 187 2.76 9.19 9.47
C ALA A 187 3.62 10.41 9.11
N GLU A 188 4.85 10.12 8.68
CA GLU A 188 5.81 11.11 8.21
C GLU A 188 6.10 10.88 6.72
N LEU A 189 6.27 11.97 5.97
CA LEU A 189 6.75 11.88 4.59
C LEU A 189 8.23 11.56 4.57
N LEU A 190 8.62 10.48 3.90
CA LEU A 190 10.03 10.13 3.71
C LEU A 190 10.66 10.92 2.56
N GLU A 191 11.96 11.21 2.71
CA GLU A 191 12.78 11.75 1.63
C GLU A 191 12.78 10.82 0.41
N GLY A 192 12.96 11.37 -0.78
CA GLY A 192 12.90 10.62 -2.04
C GLY A 192 11.49 10.54 -2.66
N SER A 193 10.45 10.92 -1.92
CA SER A 193 9.09 11.10 -2.46
C SER A 193 9.06 12.10 -3.62
N THR A 194 8.15 11.87 -4.57
CA THR A 194 7.97 12.63 -5.81
C THR A 194 6.54 13.17 -5.93
N PRO A 195 6.24 14.06 -6.89
CA PRO A 195 4.87 14.52 -7.14
C PRO A 195 3.89 13.41 -7.59
N ASP A 196 4.40 12.31 -8.16
CA ASP A 196 3.57 11.18 -8.60
C ASP A 196 3.46 10.08 -7.54
N VAL A 197 4.54 9.81 -6.79
CA VAL A 197 4.61 8.75 -5.78
C VAL A 197 5.19 9.29 -4.50
N ALA A 198 4.45 9.14 -3.39
CA ALA A 198 4.94 9.44 -2.05
C ALA A 198 5.13 8.17 -1.23
N VAL A 199 6.14 8.22 -0.34
CA VAL A 199 6.36 7.18 0.67
C VAL A 199 6.15 7.80 2.04
N LEU A 200 5.20 7.25 2.79
CA LEU A 200 4.90 7.65 4.16
C LEU A 200 5.38 6.57 5.12
N GLN A 201 5.87 6.97 6.29
CA GLN A 201 6.25 6.06 7.37
C GLN A 201 5.31 6.23 8.55
N VAL A 202 4.57 5.19 8.90
CA VAL A 202 3.75 5.18 10.12
C VAL A 202 4.65 5.08 11.34
N ARG A 203 4.43 5.97 12.33
CA ARG A 203 5.22 5.97 13.57
C ARG A 203 4.88 4.78 14.46
N GLY A 204 5.89 4.02 14.86
CA GLY A 204 5.75 2.91 15.80
C GLY A 204 4.97 1.70 15.26
N ALA A 205 4.65 1.69 13.96
CA ALA A 205 4.01 0.55 13.32
C ALA A 205 4.93 -0.68 13.34
N SER A 206 4.30 -1.82 13.56
CA SER A 206 4.92 -3.13 13.43
C SER A 206 3.87 -4.11 12.99
N SER A 207 4.28 -5.14 12.25
CA SER A 207 3.38 -6.18 11.75
C SER A 207 2.19 -5.63 10.95
N MET A 208 2.33 -4.49 10.26
CA MET A 208 1.26 -4.08 9.33
C MET A 208 1.12 -5.12 8.21
N PRO A 209 -0.11 -5.49 7.79
CA PRO A 209 -0.30 -6.29 6.60
C PRO A 209 0.29 -5.57 5.38
N THR A 210 0.89 -6.31 4.45
CA THR A 210 1.61 -5.73 3.31
C THR A 210 1.06 -6.21 1.98
N VAL A 211 1.38 -5.46 0.92
CA VAL A 211 1.10 -5.84 -0.46
C VAL A 211 2.41 -6.07 -1.21
N ASP A 212 2.51 -7.22 -1.89
CA ASP A 212 3.70 -7.59 -2.66
C ASP A 212 3.88 -6.64 -3.85
N LEU A 213 5.09 -6.07 -3.99
CA LEU A 213 5.45 -5.33 -5.20
C LEU A 213 5.91 -6.29 -6.31
N GLY A 214 5.43 -6.07 -7.52
CA GLY A 214 5.92 -6.77 -8.71
C GLY A 214 7.33 -6.33 -9.09
N ASP A 215 8.00 -7.10 -9.93
CA ASP A 215 9.33 -6.76 -10.44
C ASP A 215 9.27 -5.88 -11.70
N SER A 216 8.26 -6.09 -12.54
CA SER A 216 7.99 -5.34 -13.75
C SER A 216 6.50 -5.44 -14.11
N MET A 217 6.02 -4.47 -14.88
CA MET A 217 4.72 -4.49 -15.52
C MET A 217 4.75 -5.21 -16.89
N ASP A 218 5.93 -5.55 -17.42
CA ASP A 218 6.11 -6.18 -18.73
C ASP A 218 5.28 -7.45 -18.90
N GLY A 219 4.31 -7.41 -19.83
CA GLY A 219 3.42 -8.54 -20.11
C GLY A 219 2.44 -8.88 -18.99
N ALA A 220 2.38 -8.08 -17.92
CA ALA A 220 1.41 -8.23 -16.85
C ALA A 220 0.10 -7.55 -17.23
N SER A 221 -1.01 -8.27 -17.08
CA SER A 221 -2.35 -7.72 -17.21
C SER A 221 -2.81 -7.18 -15.85
N ALA A 222 -3.34 -5.95 -15.83
CA ALA A 222 -4.05 -5.44 -14.66
C ALA A 222 -5.25 -6.33 -14.38
N LEU A 223 -5.32 -6.93 -13.19
CA LEU A 223 -6.43 -7.77 -12.74
C LEU A 223 -7.43 -6.95 -11.94
N ALA A 224 -6.93 -6.13 -11.01
CA ALA A 224 -7.78 -5.43 -10.05
C ALA A 224 -7.18 -4.10 -9.61
N VAL A 225 -8.05 -3.15 -9.32
CA VAL A 225 -7.71 -1.90 -8.62
C VAL A 225 -8.34 -1.95 -7.25
N LEU A 226 -7.54 -1.71 -6.20
CA LEU A 226 -8.00 -1.63 -4.82
C LEU A 226 -7.89 -0.22 -4.25
N GLY A 227 -8.77 0.13 -3.33
CA GLY A 227 -8.73 1.42 -2.65
C GLY A 227 -9.98 1.71 -1.83
N PHE A 228 -9.97 2.86 -1.16
CA PHE A 228 -11.08 3.38 -0.40
C PHE A 228 -11.52 4.73 -0.96
N THR A 229 -12.81 5.04 -0.82
CA THR A 229 -13.40 6.34 -1.15
C THR A 229 -13.61 7.22 0.08
N GLY A 230 -12.97 6.86 1.20
CA GLY A 230 -13.18 7.45 2.51
C GLY A 230 -12.44 6.65 3.59
N VAL A 231 -12.54 7.11 4.84
CA VAL A 231 -11.95 6.42 5.98
C VAL A 231 -12.61 5.04 6.13
N PRO A 232 -11.85 3.92 6.19
CA PRO A 232 -12.38 2.55 6.22
C PRO A 232 -13.17 2.22 7.49
N GLN A 233 -14.43 2.65 7.51
CA GLN A 233 -15.39 2.44 8.59
C GLN A 233 -16.82 2.55 8.04
N GLY A 234 -17.73 1.73 8.56
CA GLY A 234 -19.15 1.80 8.20
C GLY A 234 -19.39 1.53 6.70
N PRO A 235 -20.01 2.45 5.94
CA PRO A 235 -20.31 2.25 4.52
C PRO A 235 -19.07 2.33 3.61
N ASP A 236 -17.97 2.90 4.10
CA ASP A 236 -16.72 3.09 3.35
C ASP A 236 -15.88 1.82 3.40
N THR A 237 -16.35 0.79 2.69
CA THR A 237 -15.68 -0.49 2.54
C THR A 237 -14.64 -0.45 1.42
N LEU A 238 -13.69 -1.40 1.47
CA LEU A 238 -12.70 -1.58 0.42
C LEU A 238 -13.40 -1.77 -0.93
N LYS A 239 -13.05 -0.95 -1.91
CA LYS A 239 -13.47 -1.09 -3.29
C LYS A 239 -12.45 -1.96 -4.01
N ALA A 240 -12.96 -2.99 -4.68
CA ALA A 240 -12.17 -3.86 -5.55
C ALA A 240 -12.82 -3.90 -6.93
N ILE A 241 -12.20 -3.21 -7.88
CA ILE A 241 -12.67 -3.16 -9.27
C ILE A 241 -11.84 -4.18 -10.05
N ASN A 242 -12.41 -5.36 -10.27
CA ASN A 242 -11.73 -6.49 -10.90
C ASN A 242 -11.99 -6.47 -12.42
N SER A 243 -11.06 -5.92 -13.20
CA SER A 243 -11.14 -5.87 -14.66
C SER A 243 -9.79 -5.57 -15.31
N HIS A 244 -9.62 -5.94 -16.58
CA HIS A 244 -8.43 -5.69 -17.39
C HIS A 244 -8.41 -4.27 -17.96
N LEU A 245 -8.35 -3.29 -17.06
CA LEU A 245 -8.52 -1.87 -17.39
C LEU A 245 -7.34 -1.25 -18.16
N ALA A 246 -6.26 -1.98 -18.40
CA ALA A 246 -5.12 -1.56 -19.21
C ALA A 246 -4.69 -2.70 -20.14
N GLU A 247 -4.07 -2.35 -21.27
CA GLU A 247 -3.33 -3.32 -22.08
C GLU A 247 -2.22 -3.97 -21.26
N ALA A 248 -1.83 -5.21 -21.58
CA ALA A 248 -0.75 -5.88 -20.88
C ALA A 248 0.56 -5.08 -21.02
N GLY A 249 1.16 -4.71 -19.89
CA GLY A 249 2.33 -3.80 -19.88
C GLY A 249 2.03 -2.32 -20.10
N GLY A 250 0.76 -1.93 -20.27
CA GLY A 250 0.37 -0.55 -20.54
C GLY A 250 0.15 0.26 -19.26
N THR A 251 0.54 1.54 -19.29
CA THR A 251 0.27 2.51 -18.20
C THR A 251 -1.01 3.31 -18.42
N VAL A 252 -1.61 3.25 -19.60
CA VAL A 252 -2.82 4.01 -19.95
C VAL A 252 -4.03 3.11 -19.78
N LEU A 253 -5.06 3.59 -19.07
CA LEU A 253 -6.30 2.85 -18.94
C LEU A 253 -7.07 2.88 -20.27
N LYS A 254 -7.68 1.75 -20.63
CA LYS A 254 -8.49 1.61 -21.84
C LYS A 254 -9.68 2.56 -21.79
N SER A 255 -9.92 3.28 -22.89
CA SER A 255 -11.10 4.14 -23.09
C SER A 255 -11.95 3.72 -24.30
N GLU A 256 -11.39 2.88 -25.16
CA GLU A 256 -11.99 2.35 -26.38
C GLU A 256 -11.91 0.81 -26.37
N ASP A 257 -12.68 0.16 -27.24
CA ASP A 257 -12.71 -1.31 -27.42
C ASP A 257 -12.94 -2.11 -26.12
N LEU A 258 -13.64 -1.51 -25.15
CA LEU A 258 -13.97 -2.12 -23.87
C LEU A 258 -14.99 -3.25 -24.08
N THR A 259 -14.73 -4.39 -23.44
CA THR A 259 -15.76 -5.39 -23.15
C THR A 259 -16.82 -4.78 -22.22
N GLU A 260 -18.01 -5.41 -22.13
CA GLU A 260 -19.08 -4.95 -21.25
C GLU A 260 -18.63 -4.84 -19.78
N ALA A 261 -17.86 -5.82 -19.30
CA ALA A 261 -17.30 -5.82 -17.94
C ALA A 261 -16.23 -4.73 -17.73
N GLU A 262 -15.39 -4.45 -18.73
CA GLU A 262 -14.43 -3.36 -18.67
C GLU A 262 -15.12 -1.98 -18.70
N ALA A 263 -16.19 -1.83 -19.49
CA ALA A 263 -16.98 -0.61 -19.54
C ALA A 263 -17.67 -0.32 -18.19
N GLU A 264 -18.26 -1.34 -17.56
CA GLU A 264 -18.86 -1.20 -16.23
C GLU A 264 -17.80 -0.83 -15.18
N ALA A 265 -16.66 -1.53 -15.18
CA ALA A 265 -15.55 -1.25 -14.29
C ALA A 265 -14.98 0.17 -14.46
N ALA A 266 -14.86 0.66 -15.70
CA ALA A 266 -14.42 2.03 -15.99
C ALA A 266 -15.41 3.09 -15.46
N VAL A 267 -16.72 2.83 -15.58
CA VAL A 267 -17.77 3.70 -15.02
C VAL A 267 -17.72 3.73 -13.49
N GLN A 268 -17.43 2.61 -12.83
CA GLN A 268 -17.25 2.57 -11.37
C GLN A 268 -15.95 3.25 -10.92
N LEU A 269 -14.87 3.12 -11.71
CA LEU A 269 -13.55 3.64 -11.37
C LEU A 269 -13.50 5.16 -11.39
N ALA A 270 -14.10 5.81 -12.40
CA ALA A 270 -14.01 7.25 -12.58
C ALA A 270 -14.49 8.10 -11.37
N PRO A 271 -15.67 7.85 -10.76
CA PRO A 271 -16.05 8.53 -9.52
C PRO A 271 -15.18 8.09 -8.35
N ALA A 272 -14.88 6.80 -8.22
CA ALA A 272 -14.10 6.31 -7.08
C ALA A 272 -12.68 6.91 -7.04
N LEU A 273 -12.08 7.18 -8.21
CA LEU A 273 -10.79 7.86 -8.32
C LEU A 273 -10.84 9.31 -7.81
N LYS A 274 -11.95 10.02 -8.07
CA LYS A 274 -12.21 11.36 -7.53
C LYS A 274 -12.47 11.33 -6.03
N ASP A 275 -13.10 10.26 -5.56
CA ASP A 275 -13.57 10.12 -4.18
C ASP A 275 -12.53 9.47 -3.24
N GLY A 276 -11.31 9.20 -3.72
CA GLY A 276 -10.20 8.79 -2.84
C GLY A 276 -9.44 7.53 -3.27
N MET A 277 -9.85 6.81 -4.32
CA MET A 277 -9.10 5.65 -4.80
C MET A 277 -7.78 5.99 -5.48
N ARG A 278 -7.47 7.27 -5.70
CA ARG A 278 -6.15 7.69 -6.19
C ARG A 278 -5.05 7.18 -5.27
N GLY A 279 -3.90 6.82 -5.79
CA GLY A 279 -2.83 6.18 -5.01
C GLY A 279 -3.13 4.72 -4.61
N GLY A 280 -4.27 4.15 -5.01
CA GLY A 280 -4.58 2.74 -4.80
C GLY A 280 -3.69 1.81 -5.62
N PRO A 281 -3.37 0.59 -5.13
CA PRO A 281 -2.59 -0.37 -5.89
C PRO A 281 -3.39 -0.96 -7.05
N VAL A 282 -2.71 -1.18 -8.16
CA VAL A 282 -3.19 -1.99 -9.28
C VAL A 282 -2.45 -3.32 -9.29
N LEU A 283 -3.22 -4.40 -9.18
CA LEU A 283 -2.71 -5.77 -9.00
C LEU A 283 -2.68 -6.52 -10.32
N ALA A 284 -1.66 -7.36 -10.51
CA ALA A 284 -1.65 -8.40 -11.54
C ALA A 284 -2.34 -9.69 -11.06
N GLU A 285 -2.47 -10.66 -11.97
CA GLU A 285 -3.14 -11.96 -11.72
C GLU A 285 -2.56 -12.77 -10.55
N ARG A 286 -1.29 -12.53 -10.19
CA ARG A 286 -0.62 -13.23 -9.07
C ARG A 286 -0.68 -12.43 -7.76
N GLY A 287 -1.34 -11.27 -7.75
CA GLY A 287 -1.55 -10.43 -6.59
C GLY A 287 -0.41 -9.48 -6.26
N GLN A 288 0.60 -9.35 -7.12
CA GLN A 288 1.61 -8.30 -6.97
C GLN A 288 1.10 -6.98 -7.55
N VAL A 289 1.50 -5.87 -6.93
CA VAL A 289 1.30 -4.53 -7.46
C VAL A 289 2.14 -4.34 -8.72
N ILE A 290 1.50 -3.94 -9.82
CA ILE A 290 2.15 -3.56 -11.07
C ILE A 290 2.05 -2.07 -11.37
N GLY A 291 1.25 -1.33 -10.59
CA GLY A 291 1.23 0.12 -10.67
C GLY A 291 0.42 0.80 -9.56
N LEU A 292 0.47 2.13 -9.57
CA LEU A 292 -0.24 3.04 -8.68
C LEU A 292 -1.25 3.83 -9.51
N LEU A 293 -2.51 3.87 -9.07
CA LEU A 293 -3.55 4.57 -9.82
C LEU A 293 -3.48 6.10 -9.63
N GLU A 294 -3.42 6.86 -10.71
CA GLU A 294 -3.48 8.33 -10.68
C GLU A 294 -4.57 8.87 -11.62
N PRO A 295 -5.26 9.97 -11.26
CA PRO A 295 -6.10 10.69 -12.21
C PRO A 295 -5.24 11.31 -13.31
N GLU A 296 -5.77 11.32 -14.52
CA GLU A 296 -5.21 12.04 -15.66
C GLU A 296 -6.01 13.33 -15.91
N ALA A 297 -5.37 14.34 -16.49
CA ALA A 297 -6.08 15.56 -16.86
C ALA A 297 -7.18 15.24 -17.90
N GLY A 298 -8.41 15.65 -17.61
CA GLY A 298 -9.57 15.29 -18.42
C GLY A 298 -10.18 13.93 -18.08
N SER A 299 -9.79 13.32 -16.96
CA SER A 299 -10.35 12.03 -16.54
C SER A 299 -11.87 12.09 -16.33
N GLY A 300 -12.56 11.06 -16.78
CA GLY A 300 -14.02 10.95 -16.67
C GLY A 300 -14.49 9.54 -17.03
N PRO A 301 -15.80 9.28 -16.92
CA PRO A 301 -16.35 8.04 -17.43
C PRO A 301 -16.14 7.94 -18.96
N PRO A 302 -16.09 6.72 -19.52
CA PRO A 302 -15.97 6.52 -20.96
C PRO A 302 -16.97 7.40 -21.74
N PRO A 303 -16.53 8.05 -22.86
CA PRO A 303 -15.30 7.77 -23.61
C PRO A 303 -14.02 8.46 -23.09
N ALA A 304 -14.06 9.17 -21.96
CA ALA A 304 -12.86 9.76 -21.37
C ALA A 304 -12.01 8.69 -20.64
N THR A 305 -10.69 8.90 -20.55
CA THR A 305 -9.79 8.02 -19.81
C THR A 305 -10.09 8.08 -18.31
N ALA A 306 -10.28 6.94 -17.65
CA ALA A 306 -10.58 6.94 -16.22
C ALA A 306 -9.38 7.42 -15.36
N GLY A 307 -8.15 7.35 -15.88
CA GLY A 307 -6.90 7.68 -15.19
C GLY A 307 -5.68 7.04 -15.87
N ARG A 308 -4.52 7.05 -15.20
CA ARG A 308 -3.28 6.38 -15.62
C ARG A 308 -2.69 5.55 -14.49
N LEU A 309 -1.75 4.67 -14.84
CA LEU A 309 -0.94 3.90 -13.90
C LEU A 309 0.47 4.49 -13.85
N VAL A 310 0.98 4.73 -12.63
CA VAL A 310 2.42 4.89 -12.41
C VAL A 310 3.03 3.50 -12.31
N ASP A 311 4.03 3.23 -13.14
CA ASP A 311 4.67 1.92 -13.28
C ASP A 311 5.35 1.44 -11.98
N VAL A 312 5.32 0.13 -11.71
CA VAL A 312 5.94 -0.46 -10.53
C VAL A 312 7.45 -0.22 -10.44
N GLY A 313 8.17 -0.11 -11.56
CA GLY A 313 9.58 0.27 -11.57
C GLY A 313 9.79 1.66 -10.95
N THR A 314 8.95 2.63 -11.32
CA THR A 314 8.98 3.98 -10.72
C THR A 314 8.68 3.94 -9.23
N ILE A 315 7.69 3.13 -8.81
CA ILE A 315 7.37 2.94 -7.39
C ILE A 315 8.58 2.39 -6.64
N ARG A 316 9.23 1.35 -7.18
CA ARG A 316 10.39 0.71 -6.55
C ARG A 316 11.58 1.66 -6.43
N ASP A 317 11.83 2.49 -7.44
CA ASP A 317 12.88 3.50 -7.40
C ASP A 317 12.65 4.50 -6.26
N VAL A 318 11.41 4.99 -6.10
CA VAL A 318 11.04 5.94 -5.04
C VAL A 318 11.10 5.27 -3.66
N VAL A 319 10.59 4.05 -3.52
CA VAL A 319 10.66 3.27 -2.26
C VAL A 319 12.10 2.98 -1.86
N SER A 320 12.96 2.63 -2.83
CA SER A 320 14.38 2.43 -2.59
C SER A 320 15.09 3.73 -2.22
N ALA A 321 14.76 4.85 -2.86
CA ALA A 321 15.31 6.17 -2.55
C ALA A 321 14.92 6.62 -1.13
N ALA A 322 13.74 6.22 -0.65
CA ALA A 322 13.29 6.42 0.72
C ALA A 322 13.96 5.46 1.74
N GLY A 323 14.85 4.57 1.30
CA GLY A 323 15.57 3.63 2.16
C GLY A 323 14.71 2.46 2.67
N VAL A 324 13.58 2.21 2.02
CA VAL A 324 12.64 1.14 2.40
C VAL A 324 12.91 -0.11 1.55
N THR A 325 12.87 -1.29 2.18
CA THR A 325 12.95 -2.58 1.49
C THR A 325 11.58 -3.28 1.57
N PRO A 326 10.84 -3.37 0.46
CA PRO A 326 9.55 -4.06 0.42
C PRO A 326 9.69 -5.52 0.84
N ARG A 327 8.80 -5.98 1.72
CA ARG A 327 8.76 -7.37 2.18
C ARG A 327 7.46 -7.70 2.89
N ARG A 328 7.10 -8.99 2.87
CA ARG A 328 6.00 -9.52 3.66
C ARG A 328 6.33 -9.62 5.14
N GLY A 329 5.30 -9.46 5.96
CA GLY A 329 5.35 -9.63 7.42
C GLY A 329 4.82 -10.99 7.88
N PRO A 330 4.99 -11.31 9.18
CA PRO A 330 4.39 -12.49 9.80
C PRO A 330 2.86 -12.52 9.69
N VAL A 331 2.21 -11.34 9.71
CA VAL A 331 0.75 -11.19 9.57
C VAL A 331 0.26 -11.75 8.24
N ASP A 332 0.94 -11.42 7.15
CA ASP A 332 0.57 -11.88 5.82
C ASP A 332 0.66 -13.40 5.71
N THR A 333 1.67 -14.01 6.37
CA THR A 333 1.86 -15.46 6.37
C THR A 333 0.77 -16.17 7.17
N SER A 334 0.47 -15.68 8.38
CA SER A 334 -0.59 -16.24 9.22
C SER A 334 -1.97 -16.10 8.56
N PHE A 335 -2.26 -14.93 7.99
CA PHE A 335 -3.53 -14.66 7.34
C PHE A 335 -3.72 -15.48 6.06
N GLU A 336 -2.68 -15.66 5.25
CA GLU A 336 -2.74 -16.49 4.04
C GLU A 336 -3.02 -17.97 4.41
N ALA A 337 -2.32 -18.50 5.41
CA ALA A 337 -2.53 -19.87 5.89
C ALA A 337 -3.94 -20.08 6.45
N ALA A 338 -4.44 -19.10 7.21
CA ALA A 338 -5.83 -19.08 7.68
C ALA A 338 -6.82 -19.07 6.53
N SER A 339 -6.65 -18.15 5.57
CA SER A 339 -7.57 -17.93 4.46
C SER A 339 -7.66 -19.17 3.57
N HIS A 340 -6.55 -19.87 3.35
CA HIS A 340 -6.56 -21.13 2.63
C HIS A 340 -7.44 -22.18 3.33
N ALA A 341 -7.28 -22.39 4.64
CA ALA A 341 -8.11 -23.34 5.38
C ALA A 341 -9.58 -22.91 5.37
N PHE A 342 -9.85 -21.63 5.60
CA PHE A 342 -11.19 -21.05 5.67
C PHE A 342 -11.96 -21.22 4.34
N LYS A 343 -11.34 -20.86 3.20
CA LYS A 343 -11.96 -20.95 1.88
C LYS A 343 -12.28 -22.38 1.45
N ASN A 344 -11.50 -23.34 1.92
CA ASN A 344 -11.76 -24.77 1.69
C ASN A 344 -12.76 -25.38 2.70
N GLY A 345 -13.53 -24.54 3.39
CA GLY A 345 -14.51 -24.93 4.40
C GLY A 345 -13.88 -25.46 5.68
N GLY A 346 -12.55 -25.49 5.82
CA GLY A 346 -11.80 -25.97 6.99
C GLY A 346 -11.84 -24.98 8.15
N PHE A 347 -13.03 -24.60 8.62
CA PHE A 347 -13.25 -23.56 9.62
C PHE A 347 -12.47 -23.83 10.91
N ALA A 348 -12.58 -25.04 11.49
CA ALA A 348 -11.84 -25.39 12.71
C ALA A 348 -10.31 -25.29 12.53
N ALA A 349 -9.81 -25.66 11.35
CA ALA A 349 -8.38 -25.59 11.03
C ALA A 349 -7.90 -24.15 10.77
N SER A 350 -8.80 -23.24 10.42
CA SER A 350 -8.48 -21.82 10.17
C SER A 350 -8.33 -21.00 11.46
N ILE A 351 -9.08 -21.34 12.52
CA ILE A 351 -9.16 -20.57 13.77
C ILE A 351 -7.77 -20.23 14.35
N PRO A 352 -6.84 -21.18 14.57
CA PRO A 352 -5.56 -20.85 15.21
C PRO A 352 -4.72 -19.83 14.44
N ASN A 353 -4.78 -19.85 13.10
CA ASN A 353 -4.04 -18.90 12.27
C ASN A 353 -4.76 -17.54 12.21
N LEU A 354 -6.09 -17.51 12.32
CA LEU A 354 -6.87 -16.27 12.42
C LEU A 354 -6.60 -15.57 13.76
N GLU A 355 -6.58 -16.33 14.86
CA GLU A 355 -6.19 -15.85 16.18
C GLU A 355 -4.75 -15.31 16.17
N ALA A 356 -3.80 -16.07 15.61
CA ALA A 356 -2.41 -15.61 15.47
C ALA A 356 -2.29 -14.35 14.60
N THR A 357 -3.13 -14.19 13.58
CA THR A 357 -3.18 -12.96 12.77
C THR A 357 -3.63 -11.77 13.62
N LEU A 358 -4.65 -11.93 14.45
CA LEU A 358 -5.17 -10.88 15.33
C LEU A 358 -4.24 -10.57 16.51
N GLU A 359 -3.46 -11.55 16.98
CA GLU A 359 -2.40 -11.32 17.96
C GLU A 359 -1.29 -10.44 17.39
N LEU A 360 -0.91 -10.67 16.13
CA LEU A 360 0.15 -9.93 15.45
C LEU A 360 -0.30 -8.53 15.00
N PHE A 361 -1.55 -8.38 14.54
CA PHE A 361 -2.14 -7.10 14.15
C PHE A 361 -3.56 -6.99 14.71
N PRO A 362 -3.68 -6.45 15.95
CA PRO A 362 -4.97 -6.21 16.57
C PRO A 362 -5.84 -5.33 15.68
N GLY A 363 -7.07 -5.78 15.44
CA GLY A 363 -8.02 -5.08 14.58
C GLY A 363 -8.01 -5.48 13.11
N HIS A 364 -7.24 -6.48 12.67
CA HIS A 364 -7.26 -6.96 11.27
C HIS A 364 -8.69 -7.29 10.80
N ALA A 365 -9.28 -6.47 9.92
CA ALA A 365 -10.70 -6.53 9.60
C ALA A 365 -11.15 -7.89 9.02
N MET A 366 -10.43 -8.40 8.02
CA MET A 366 -10.78 -9.67 7.37
C MET A 366 -10.56 -10.89 8.28
N ALA A 367 -9.46 -10.92 9.06
CA ALA A 367 -9.21 -12.01 10.00
C ALA A 367 -10.28 -12.07 11.10
N ALA A 368 -10.70 -10.92 11.64
CA ALA A 368 -11.78 -10.85 12.61
C ALA A 368 -13.12 -11.35 12.04
N ALA A 369 -13.47 -10.93 10.81
CA ALA A 369 -14.68 -11.39 10.13
C ALA A 369 -14.65 -12.90 9.88
N ASN A 370 -13.54 -13.42 9.34
CA ASN A 370 -13.35 -14.84 9.07
C ASN A 370 -13.34 -15.66 10.36
N LEU A 371 -12.76 -15.16 11.46
CA LEU A 371 -12.75 -15.85 12.75
C LEU A 371 -14.17 -16.00 13.29
N ALA A 372 -14.94 -14.91 13.31
CA ALA A 372 -16.32 -14.94 13.76
C ALA A 372 -17.18 -15.89 12.91
N GLU A 373 -16.93 -15.97 11.61
CA GLU A 373 -17.61 -16.93 10.74
C GLU A 373 -17.17 -18.38 10.97
N ALA A 374 -15.87 -18.61 11.15
CA ALA A 374 -15.33 -19.94 11.43
C ALA A 374 -15.88 -20.50 12.74
N GLU A 375 -15.89 -19.70 13.81
CA GLU A 375 -16.45 -20.08 15.11
C GLU A 375 -17.94 -20.42 15.02
N ARG A 376 -18.72 -19.61 14.29
CA ARG A 376 -20.16 -19.88 14.05
C ARG A 376 -20.36 -21.22 13.35
N ASN A 377 -19.57 -21.53 12.33
CA ASN A 377 -19.66 -22.80 11.61
C ASN A 377 -19.25 -24.00 12.49
N VAL A 378 -18.17 -23.87 13.26
CA VAL A 378 -17.76 -24.91 14.23
C VAL A 378 -18.87 -25.17 15.25
N ALA A 379 -19.46 -24.12 15.82
CA ALA A 379 -20.57 -24.24 16.77
C ALA A 379 -21.83 -24.86 16.14
N ALA A 380 -22.08 -24.62 14.85
CA ALA A 380 -23.18 -25.21 14.10
C ALA A 380 -22.96 -26.69 13.70
N GLY A 381 -21.82 -27.29 14.06
CA GLY A 381 -21.49 -28.67 13.68
C GLY A 381 -21.02 -28.81 12.23
N THR A 382 -20.62 -27.71 11.60
CA THR A 382 -19.95 -27.67 10.29
C THR A 382 -18.46 -27.32 10.45
N PRO A 383 -17.64 -28.09 11.20
CA PRO A 383 -16.25 -27.74 11.45
C PRO A 383 -15.37 -27.71 10.18
N GLY A 384 -15.89 -28.25 9.07
CA GLY A 384 -15.21 -28.34 7.79
C GLY A 384 -14.82 -29.75 7.41
N ALA A 385 -14.42 -29.94 6.14
CA ALA A 385 -13.89 -31.20 5.66
C ALA A 385 -12.69 -31.61 6.52
N ALA A 386 -12.85 -32.70 7.29
CA ALA A 386 -11.72 -33.39 7.91
C ALA A 386 -10.67 -33.64 6.82
N ARG A 387 -9.39 -33.37 7.12
CA ARG A 387 -8.31 -33.72 6.21
C ARG A 387 -8.47 -35.20 5.81
N PRO A 388 -8.27 -35.56 4.53
CA PRO A 388 -8.17 -36.97 4.11
C PRO A 388 -6.98 -37.75 4.72
N GLY A 389 -6.38 -37.29 5.82
CA GLY A 389 -5.16 -37.83 6.41
C GLY A 389 -5.25 -38.20 7.89
N ASP A 390 -6.35 -37.91 8.60
CA ASP A 390 -6.56 -38.37 9.98
C ASP A 390 -7.12 -39.81 10.01
N GLY A 391 -6.77 -40.61 9.00
CA GLY A 391 -6.77 -42.05 9.13
C GLY A 391 -5.63 -42.43 10.05
N ASP A 392 -5.94 -42.64 11.32
CA ASP A 392 -5.16 -43.29 12.35
C ASP A 392 -3.87 -43.94 11.82
N SER A 393 -2.79 -43.17 11.78
CA SER A 393 -1.45 -43.72 11.92
C SER A 393 -1.25 -44.04 13.40
N ALA A 394 -2.10 -44.93 13.92
CA ALA A 394 -1.77 -45.71 15.09
C ALA A 394 -0.51 -46.49 14.72
N ALA A 395 0.59 -46.11 15.33
CA ALA A 395 1.86 -46.81 15.27
C ALA A 395 1.71 -48.21 15.88
N THR A 396 1.13 -49.15 15.12
CA THR A 396 1.43 -50.57 15.29
C THR A 396 2.61 -50.88 14.39
N GLY A 397 3.80 -50.87 15.00
CA GLY A 397 4.98 -51.47 14.42
C GLY A 397 4.67 -52.90 13.99
N SER A 398 4.68 -53.14 12.70
CA SER A 398 4.77 -54.47 12.08
C SER A 398 5.25 -54.25 10.65
N GLY A 399 6.43 -54.78 10.34
CA GLY A 399 7.15 -54.52 9.11
C GLY A 399 6.30 -54.74 7.86
N ALA A 400 6.06 -53.67 7.11
CA ALA A 400 5.47 -53.73 5.79
C ALA A 400 6.58 -53.43 4.78
N GLY A 401 7.01 -54.48 4.09
CA GLY A 401 7.98 -54.40 3.02
C GLY A 401 7.55 -53.40 1.95
N PHE A 402 8.52 -52.60 1.51
CA PHE A 402 8.43 -51.82 0.29
C PHE A 402 7.81 -52.68 -0.82
N PRO A 403 6.71 -52.28 -1.49
CA PRO A 403 6.03 -53.14 -2.45
C PRO A 403 6.84 -53.19 -3.75
N TRP A 404 7.89 -54.01 -3.74
CA TRP A 404 8.69 -54.37 -4.91
C TRP A 404 7.81 -54.86 -6.07
N THR A 405 6.59 -55.29 -5.80
CA THR A 405 5.61 -55.69 -6.83
C THR A 405 5.23 -54.54 -7.78
N VAL A 406 5.21 -53.28 -7.34
CA VAL A 406 4.90 -52.12 -8.21
C VAL A 406 6.12 -51.76 -9.08
N VAL A 407 7.33 -51.89 -8.53
CA VAL A 407 8.58 -51.67 -9.28
C VAL A 407 8.85 -52.83 -10.25
N LEU A 408 8.59 -54.08 -9.86
CA LEU A 408 8.76 -55.25 -10.72
C LEU A 408 7.74 -55.30 -11.85
N SER A 409 6.49 -54.89 -11.60
CA SER A 409 5.45 -54.83 -12.65
C SER A 409 5.74 -53.73 -13.68
N SER A 410 6.22 -52.56 -13.25
CA SER A 410 6.63 -51.49 -14.18
C SER A 410 7.86 -51.88 -15.00
N VAL A 411 8.88 -52.53 -14.42
CA VAL A 411 10.04 -53.04 -15.16
C VAL A 411 9.64 -54.14 -16.15
N ALA A 412 8.75 -55.07 -15.77
CA ALA A 412 8.27 -56.12 -16.67
C ALA A 412 7.47 -55.55 -17.86
N ALA A 413 6.65 -54.52 -17.64
CA ALA A 413 5.91 -53.85 -18.70
C ALA A 413 6.83 -53.14 -19.71
N VAL A 414 7.88 -52.48 -19.24
CA VAL A 414 8.88 -51.82 -20.11
C VAL A 414 9.69 -52.86 -20.90
N LEU A 415 10.05 -54.00 -20.30
CA LEU A 415 10.73 -55.09 -20.99
C LEU A 415 9.87 -55.75 -22.08
N LEU A 416 8.57 -55.90 -21.84
CA LEU A 416 7.63 -56.43 -22.84
C LEU A 416 7.44 -55.46 -24.03
N LEU A 417 7.33 -54.15 -23.76
CA LEU A 417 7.20 -53.14 -24.81
C LEU A 417 8.47 -53.00 -25.66
N THR A 418 9.64 -53.06 -25.03
CA THR A 418 10.93 -53.05 -25.74
C THR A 418 11.14 -54.31 -26.58
N ALA A 419 10.78 -55.50 -26.06
CA ALA A 419 10.82 -56.74 -26.82
C ALA A 419 9.88 -56.70 -28.05
N ALA A 420 8.66 -56.17 -27.90
CA ALA A 420 7.72 -56.00 -29.00
C ALA A 420 8.25 -55.02 -30.07
N ALA A 421 8.84 -53.89 -29.67
CA ALA A 421 9.42 -52.92 -30.58
C ALA A 421 10.61 -53.51 -31.39
N VAL A 422 11.47 -54.29 -30.74
CA VAL A 422 12.59 -54.99 -31.40
C VAL A 422 12.09 -56.03 -32.40
N LEU A 423 11.00 -56.74 -32.09
CA LEU A 423 10.43 -57.76 -32.97
C LEU A 423 9.77 -57.15 -34.22
N VAL A 424 9.15 -55.97 -34.08
CA VAL A 424 8.62 -55.18 -35.22
C VAL A 424 9.75 -54.63 -36.09
N LEU A 425 10.82 -54.11 -35.48
CA LEU A 425 11.99 -53.61 -36.22
C LEU A 425 12.76 -54.72 -36.94
N ARG A 426 12.84 -55.92 -36.35
CA ARG A 426 13.44 -57.10 -37.01
C ARG A 426 12.61 -57.60 -38.19
N ARG A 427 11.28 -57.54 -38.12
CA ARG A 427 10.40 -57.87 -39.26
C ARG A 427 10.57 -56.90 -40.42
N ARG A 428 10.65 -55.60 -40.15
CA ARG A 428 10.85 -54.58 -41.21
C ARG A 428 12.19 -54.67 -41.94
N ARG A 429 13.23 -55.23 -41.30
CA ARG A 429 14.54 -55.41 -41.95
C ARG A 429 14.61 -56.63 -42.88
N GLN A 430 13.62 -57.52 -42.87
CA GLN A 430 13.59 -58.69 -43.77
C GLN A 430 12.92 -58.40 -45.13
N ASP A 431 12.18 -57.29 -45.24
CA ASP A 431 11.48 -56.91 -46.48
C ASP A 431 12.27 -55.94 -47.38
N SER A 432 13.56 -55.72 -47.10
CA SER A 432 14.40 -54.77 -47.86
C SER A 432 15.59 -55.44 -48.53
N VAL A 433 15.35 -56.45 -49.37
CA VAL A 433 16.31 -56.94 -50.39
C VAL A 433 15.55 -57.27 -51.67
N ALA A 434 15.24 -56.26 -52.49
CA ALA A 434 15.03 -56.38 -53.93
C ALA A 434 14.89 -54.99 -54.56
N GLY A 435 15.74 -54.67 -55.54
CA GLY A 435 15.55 -53.50 -56.41
C GLY A 435 16.85 -52.73 -56.67
N GLY A 436 17.60 -53.15 -57.69
CA GLY A 436 18.79 -52.45 -58.17
C GLY A 436 18.51 -51.43 -59.29
N ALA A 437 19.48 -50.54 -59.42
CA ALA A 437 20.14 -50.03 -60.65
C ALA A 437 19.40 -49.14 -61.68
N GLU A 438 20.23 -48.23 -62.23
CA GLU A 438 20.09 -47.31 -63.38
C GLU A 438 19.33 -45.99 -63.11
N GLY A 439 19.83 -44.78 -63.39
CA GLY A 439 21.05 -44.26 -64.01
C GLY A 439 20.84 -42.75 -64.27
N GLY A 440 21.90 -41.94 -64.36
CA GLY A 440 21.85 -40.68 -65.12
C GLY A 440 22.26 -39.37 -64.42
N VAL A 441 23.44 -38.87 -64.84
CA VAL A 441 23.78 -37.48 -65.20
C VAL A 441 23.84 -36.39 -64.10
N ALA A 442 25.06 -35.83 -63.94
CA ALA A 442 25.40 -34.59 -63.21
C ALA A 442 24.96 -33.32 -63.99
N PRO A 443 24.75 -32.16 -63.34
CA PRO A 443 25.89 -31.26 -63.09
C PRO A 443 25.84 -30.39 -61.81
N LEU A 444 27.06 -30.04 -61.35
CA LEU A 444 27.55 -28.80 -60.69
C LEU A 444 26.70 -28.03 -59.64
N PRO A 445 27.28 -27.70 -58.46
CA PRO A 445 26.62 -26.88 -57.43
C PRO A 445 26.74 -25.38 -57.71
N GLY A 446 25.59 -24.71 -57.84
CA GLY A 446 25.45 -23.26 -57.83
C GLY A 446 25.55 -22.69 -56.41
N SER A 447 26.49 -21.77 -56.24
CA SER A 447 26.71 -20.93 -55.06
C SER A 447 25.50 -20.03 -54.76
N ALA A 448 24.86 -20.22 -53.60
CA ALA A 448 23.88 -19.28 -53.06
C ALA A 448 24.59 -18.09 -52.38
N LYS A 449 24.27 -16.89 -52.86
CA LYS A 449 24.82 -15.61 -52.46
C LYS A 449 24.28 -15.18 -51.10
N ALA A 450 25.19 -14.83 -50.18
CA ALA A 450 24.91 -14.01 -49.02
C ALA A 450 24.71 -12.55 -49.47
N GLY A 451 23.50 -12.02 -49.28
CA GLY A 451 23.18 -10.62 -49.54
C GLY A 451 23.54 -9.76 -48.34
N TRP A 452 24.60 -8.96 -48.48
CA TRP A 452 24.83 -7.76 -47.68
C TRP A 452 24.00 -6.61 -48.23
N PRO A 453 23.44 -5.73 -47.39
CA PRO A 453 23.35 -4.32 -47.72
C PRO A 453 24.49 -3.53 -47.04
N LYS A 454 25.08 -2.67 -47.85
CA LYS A 454 26.20 -1.77 -47.57
C LYS A 454 25.82 -0.60 -46.65
N PRO A 455 26.83 0.07 -46.07
CA PRO A 455 26.71 1.13 -45.07
C PRO A 455 26.37 2.49 -45.71
N TRP A 456 25.71 3.35 -44.94
CA TRP A 456 25.53 4.76 -45.24
C TRP A 456 26.68 5.57 -44.65
N ASP A 457 27.07 6.56 -45.44
CA ASP A 457 28.27 7.37 -45.31
C ASP A 457 28.27 8.31 -44.10
N ALA A 458 29.48 8.45 -43.57
CA ALA A 458 29.88 9.46 -42.61
C ALA A 458 29.79 10.88 -43.21
N LYS A 459 29.24 11.81 -42.42
CA LYS A 459 29.64 13.22 -42.47
C LYS A 459 30.46 13.54 -41.24
N LEU A 460 31.72 13.84 -41.53
CA LEU A 460 32.71 14.52 -40.69
C LEU A 460 32.13 15.79 -40.06
N ARG A 461 32.39 15.97 -38.76
CA ARG A 461 32.66 17.30 -38.23
C ARG A 461 33.65 17.22 -37.07
N ASP A 462 34.80 17.81 -37.34
CA ASP A 462 35.93 18.00 -36.45
C ASP A 462 35.59 18.87 -35.23
N GLY A 463 36.08 18.45 -34.06
CA GLY A 463 36.01 19.20 -32.80
C GLY A 463 37.07 18.71 -31.83
N LYS A 464 38.25 19.32 -31.93
CA LYS A 464 39.52 19.03 -31.24
C LYS A 464 39.43 19.17 -29.70
N PRO A 465 40.15 18.36 -28.90
CA PRO A 465 40.20 18.48 -27.45
C PRO A 465 41.23 19.52 -27.00
N ARG A 466 40.98 20.15 -25.85
CA ARG A 466 41.96 20.98 -25.14
C ARG A 466 42.25 20.39 -23.76
N ASP A 467 43.54 20.17 -23.56
CA ASP A 467 44.22 19.87 -22.30
C ASP A 467 44.06 21.00 -21.27
N ALA A 468 43.93 20.63 -20.00
CA ALA A 468 44.39 21.45 -18.87
C ALA A 468 44.64 20.58 -17.61
N THR A 469 45.89 20.16 -17.48
CA THR A 469 46.72 20.06 -16.26
C THR A 469 46.09 20.08 -14.86
N ALA A 470 46.30 18.96 -14.16
CA ALA A 470 46.90 18.79 -12.82
C ALA A 470 46.92 19.99 -11.84
N ARG A 471 46.31 19.77 -10.66
CA ARG A 471 46.85 20.20 -9.36
C ARG A 471 46.58 19.16 -8.28
N ASP A 472 47.65 18.78 -7.61
CA ASP A 472 47.70 17.97 -6.40
C ASP A 472 46.95 18.62 -5.23
N ALA A 473 46.10 17.85 -4.54
CA ALA A 473 45.66 18.15 -3.19
C ALA A 473 45.44 16.86 -2.38
N LYS A 474 46.19 16.78 -1.28
CA LYS A 474 46.32 15.71 -0.29
C LYS A 474 44.98 15.43 0.45
N PRO A 475 44.53 14.18 0.64
CA PRO A 475 43.35 13.90 1.47
C PRO A 475 43.73 13.94 2.96
N ARG A 476 42.93 14.64 3.77
CA ARG A 476 42.91 14.54 5.23
C ARG A 476 41.85 13.53 5.65
N ASP A 477 42.23 12.62 6.53
CA ASP A 477 41.36 11.64 7.18
C ASP A 477 40.29 12.32 8.03
N GLY A 478 39.04 11.89 7.87
CA GLY A 478 37.91 12.30 8.69
C GLY A 478 36.79 11.25 8.60
N LYS A 479 36.79 10.30 9.55
CA LYS A 479 35.78 9.24 9.66
C LYS A 479 34.42 9.83 10.06
N ALA A 480 33.39 9.54 9.27
CA ALA A 480 32.00 9.71 9.64
C ALA A 480 31.47 8.41 10.26
N ALA A 481 30.77 8.51 11.39
CA ALA A 481 30.00 7.42 11.97
C ALA A 481 28.59 7.90 12.29
N ALA A 482 27.63 7.04 11.94
CA ALA A 482 26.20 7.16 12.11
C ALA A 482 25.76 7.07 13.60
N PRO A 483 24.51 7.47 13.92
CA PRO A 483 24.07 7.78 15.28
C PRO A 483 23.59 6.55 16.08
N PRO A 484 23.75 6.51 17.42
CA PRO A 484 23.04 5.57 18.26
C PRO A 484 22.04 6.23 19.24
N ARG A 485 20.85 5.62 19.22
CA ARG A 485 19.89 5.27 20.29
C ARG A 485 19.99 5.94 21.68
N PRO A 486 18.84 6.42 22.22
CA PRO A 486 18.73 6.83 23.62
C PRO A 486 18.58 5.65 24.59
N ALA A 487 19.02 5.91 25.82
CA ALA A 487 19.14 4.97 26.93
C ALA A 487 17.81 4.67 27.63
N THR A 488 17.74 3.44 28.12
CA THR A 488 16.79 2.85 29.07
C THR A 488 16.63 3.68 30.35
N GLU A 489 15.43 4.20 30.58
CA GLU A 489 14.94 4.52 31.92
C GLU A 489 14.51 3.23 32.64
N GLN A 490 15.04 3.03 33.84
CA GLN A 490 14.54 2.05 34.80
C GLN A 490 13.18 2.50 35.30
N ARG A 491 12.10 1.90 34.76
CA ARG A 491 10.77 2.01 35.36
C ARG A 491 10.62 0.92 36.43
N GLU A 492 10.52 1.41 37.65
CA GLU A 492 10.18 0.69 38.86
C GLU A 492 8.89 -0.14 38.66
N ARG A 493 8.94 -1.42 39.07
CA ARG A 493 7.81 -2.35 39.03
C ARG A 493 6.71 -1.88 39.97
N GLN A 494 5.69 -1.23 39.44
CA GLN A 494 4.44 -1.01 40.15
C GLN A 494 3.66 -2.34 40.20
N LYS A 495 3.57 -2.90 41.41
CA LYS A 495 2.73 -4.04 41.77
C LYS A 495 1.27 -3.70 41.49
N VAL A 496 0.63 -4.45 40.60
CA VAL A 496 -0.83 -4.45 40.41
C VAL A 496 -1.44 -5.36 41.47
N PRO A 497 -2.38 -4.89 42.32
CA PRO A 497 -3.20 -5.81 43.11
C PRO A 497 -4.36 -6.32 42.26
N SER A 498 -4.40 -7.64 42.10
CA SER A 498 -5.58 -8.38 41.68
C SER A 498 -6.73 -8.15 42.68
N VAL A 499 -7.86 -7.64 42.20
CA VAL A 499 -9.15 -7.83 42.88
C VAL A 499 -10.16 -8.29 41.84
N VAL A 500 -10.52 -9.56 41.98
CA VAL A 500 -11.75 -10.17 41.47
C VAL A 500 -12.87 -9.79 42.43
N THR A 501 -13.95 -9.19 41.93
CA THR A 501 -15.31 -9.46 42.41
C THR A 501 -16.31 -9.08 41.33
N GLY A 502 -17.23 -10.03 41.06
CA GLY A 502 -18.22 -9.95 40.01
C GLY A 502 -19.43 -9.06 40.29
N SER A 503 -20.40 -9.21 39.38
CA SER A 503 -21.84 -8.95 39.49
C SER A 503 -22.35 -7.62 38.92
N GLY A 504 -23.30 -7.75 37.99
CA GLY A 504 -24.35 -6.75 37.79
C GLY A 504 -24.75 -6.54 36.34
N ALA A 505 -25.41 -7.51 35.72
CA ALA A 505 -26.21 -7.27 34.53
C ALA A 505 -27.39 -6.34 34.89
N ALA A 506 -27.53 -5.23 34.15
CA ALA A 506 -28.73 -4.42 34.16
C ALA A 506 -29.12 -4.09 32.72
N ALA A 507 -30.31 -4.56 32.36
CA ALA A 507 -30.97 -4.37 31.09
C ALA A 507 -31.38 -2.89 30.89
N VAL A 508 -31.27 -2.41 29.65
CA VAL A 508 -31.84 -1.14 29.19
C VAL A 508 -32.99 -1.46 28.21
N PRO A 509 -34.19 -0.90 28.39
CA PRO A 509 -35.32 -1.13 27.47
C PRO A 509 -35.24 -0.24 26.22
N PRO A 510 -35.97 -0.60 25.13
CA PRO A 510 -35.98 0.17 23.89
C PRO A 510 -36.90 1.39 23.98
N VAL A 511 -36.44 2.51 23.40
CA VAL A 511 -37.25 3.72 23.21
C VAL A 511 -37.95 3.65 21.84
N GLU A 512 -39.28 3.56 21.88
CA GLU A 512 -40.16 3.78 20.73
C GLU A 512 -40.28 5.28 20.46
N GLY A 513 -39.96 5.69 19.23
CA GLY A 513 -40.24 7.04 18.72
C GLY A 513 -41.32 7.01 17.64
N ARG A 514 -42.55 7.42 18.01
CA ARG A 514 -43.61 7.79 17.05
C ARG A 514 -44.06 9.22 17.31
N GLY A 515 -43.90 10.05 16.27
CA GLY A 515 -44.85 11.05 15.76
C GLY A 515 -45.18 12.28 16.62
N ALA A 516 -44.98 13.47 16.05
CA ALA A 516 -46.07 14.40 15.71
C ALA A 516 -45.51 15.70 15.07
N ALA A 517 -46.11 16.08 13.95
CA ALA A 517 -46.04 17.43 13.39
C ALA A 517 -46.71 18.46 14.33
N PRO A 518 -46.51 19.77 14.08
CA PRO A 518 -47.67 20.49 13.58
C PRO A 518 -47.38 21.51 12.46
N THR A 519 -48.38 21.59 11.59
CA THR A 519 -48.75 22.69 10.69
C THR A 519 -49.01 24.00 11.44
N GLY A 520 -48.72 25.14 10.80
CA GLY A 520 -49.24 26.45 11.21
C GLY A 520 -48.74 27.59 10.31
N ALA A 521 -49.67 28.19 9.57
CA ALA A 521 -49.46 29.17 8.50
C ALA A 521 -49.59 30.64 8.94
N ALA A 522 -49.35 31.54 7.97
CA ALA A 522 -49.79 32.95 7.88
C ALA A 522 -48.97 33.98 8.70
N SER A 523 -48.71 35.22 8.28
CA SER A 523 -49.06 36.02 7.10
C SER A 523 -48.40 37.42 7.23
N LEU A 524 -48.04 38.03 6.09
CA LEU A 524 -48.14 39.47 5.74
C LEU A 524 -47.56 40.55 6.68
N GLY A 525 -46.65 41.37 6.13
CA GLY A 525 -46.25 42.66 6.70
C GLY A 525 -45.50 43.54 5.70
N ARG A 526 -46.23 44.46 5.09
CA ARG A 526 -45.85 45.42 4.04
C ARG A 526 -45.18 46.66 4.65
N GLY A 527 -44.22 47.29 3.97
CA GLY A 527 -43.90 48.71 4.19
C GLY A 527 -42.46 49.16 3.88
N GLY A 528 -42.25 49.74 2.69
CA GLY A 528 -41.26 50.82 2.52
C GLY A 528 -41.79 52.14 3.12
N PRO A 529 -41.06 53.29 3.10
CA PRO A 529 -40.47 53.84 1.89
C PRO A 529 -39.10 54.56 2.07
N ALA A 530 -38.74 55.28 0.99
CA ALA A 530 -37.46 55.83 0.57
C ALA A 530 -37.05 57.21 1.14
N ALA A 531 -35.91 57.69 0.58
CA ALA A 531 -35.31 59.04 0.58
C ALA A 531 -34.38 59.34 1.78
N SER A 532 -33.21 59.95 1.64
CA SER A 532 -32.86 61.12 0.81
C SER A 532 -31.34 61.29 0.65
N ALA A 533 -30.97 62.07 -0.37
CA ALA A 533 -29.63 62.52 -0.75
C ALA A 533 -28.89 63.37 0.30
N GLY A 534 -27.56 63.48 0.15
CA GLY A 534 -26.73 64.48 0.81
C GLY A 534 -25.25 64.36 0.44
N ALA A 535 -24.85 65.03 -0.64
CA ALA A 535 -23.46 65.27 -1.00
C ALA A 535 -22.86 66.39 -0.12
N LEU A 536 -21.59 66.28 0.30
CA LEU A 536 -20.70 67.44 0.56
C LEU A 536 -19.21 67.03 0.53
N SER A 537 -18.39 67.97 0.06
CA SER A 537 -17.00 67.85 -0.37
C SER A 537 -15.97 68.24 0.70
N GLY A 538 -14.79 67.59 0.63
CA GLY A 538 -13.43 68.13 0.89
C GLY A 538 -12.92 68.20 2.36
N PRO A 539 -11.63 68.50 2.61
CA PRO A 539 -10.43 68.45 1.75
C PRO A 539 -9.24 67.62 2.33
N VAL A 540 -8.24 67.38 1.47
CA VAL A 540 -6.87 66.89 1.76
C VAL A 540 -6.03 68.02 2.39
N PRO A 541 -5.22 67.76 3.45
CA PRO A 541 -3.74 67.71 3.34
C PRO A 541 -3.11 66.69 4.33
N GLY A 542 -1.88 66.21 4.25
CA GLY A 542 -0.70 66.53 3.46
C GLY A 542 0.43 65.58 3.85
N GLN A 543 1.43 65.50 2.97
CA GLN A 543 2.66 64.72 3.12
C GLN A 543 3.44 65.08 4.40
N ARG A 544 4.04 64.08 5.05
CA ARG A 544 5.40 64.16 5.62
C ARG A 544 6.07 62.78 5.59
N SER A 545 7.10 62.71 4.76
CA SER A 545 8.19 61.74 4.79
C SER A 545 9.13 62.04 5.97
N VAL A 546 9.57 61.01 6.68
CA VAL A 546 10.83 61.04 7.44
C VAL A 546 11.47 59.65 7.39
N ASP A 547 12.58 59.57 6.68
CA ASP A 547 13.56 58.49 6.77
C ASP A 547 14.22 58.48 8.16
N ALA A 548 14.41 57.30 8.75
CA ALA A 548 15.38 57.13 9.83
C ALA A 548 15.99 55.72 9.77
N VAL A 549 17.16 55.69 9.14
CA VAL A 549 18.19 54.66 9.25
C VAL A 549 18.68 54.57 10.70
N GLY A 550 18.83 53.36 11.23
CA GLY A 550 19.40 53.09 12.55
C GLY A 550 20.11 51.75 12.59
N ASP A 551 21.34 51.74 12.11
CA ASP A 551 22.35 50.69 12.28
C ASP A 551 22.86 50.67 13.74
N GLY A 552 23.12 49.48 14.29
CA GLY A 552 23.42 49.28 15.70
C GLY A 552 24.00 47.89 16.01
N SER A 553 25.27 47.71 15.68
CA SER A 553 26.06 46.49 15.93
C SER A 553 26.53 46.29 17.39
N ARG A 554 26.89 45.02 17.70
CA ARG A 554 27.79 44.49 18.78
C ARG A 554 27.12 44.26 20.15
N ARG A 555 27.39 43.21 20.97
CA ARG A 555 28.60 42.38 21.27
C ARG A 555 28.19 40.98 21.82
N VAL A 556 28.88 39.91 21.40
CA VAL A 556 29.91 39.09 22.10
C VAL A 556 29.43 37.89 22.94
N SER A 557 29.86 36.72 22.44
CA SER A 557 30.22 35.42 23.02
C SER A 557 30.14 35.15 24.53
N GLN A 558 29.72 33.93 24.87
CA GLN A 558 30.43 33.11 25.85
C GLN A 558 30.24 31.59 25.61
N VAL A 559 31.38 30.90 25.63
CA VAL A 559 31.61 29.45 25.49
C VAL A 559 31.72 28.86 26.89
N ALA A 560 31.13 27.69 27.12
CA ALA A 560 31.39 26.89 28.33
C ALA A 560 31.53 25.41 27.96
N ALA A 561 32.68 24.84 28.34
CA ALA A 561 33.07 23.45 28.15
C ALA A 561 32.71 22.60 29.39
N ALA A 562 32.55 21.29 29.20
CA ALA A 562 32.42 20.29 30.26
C ALA A 562 33.32 19.06 29.96
N PRO A 563 33.62 18.23 30.98
CA PRO A 563 34.91 17.54 31.13
C PRO A 563 34.95 16.10 30.58
N ALA A 564 36.18 15.58 30.55
CA ALA A 564 36.59 14.23 30.14
C ALA A 564 36.19 13.12 31.14
N VAL A 565 36.20 11.85 30.70
CA VAL A 565 36.88 10.70 31.35
C VAL A 565 36.73 9.38 30.53
N LEU A 566 37.90 8.79 30.25
CA LEU A 566 38.37 7.38 30.14
C LEU A 566 37.56 6.26 29.43
N THR A 567 38.30 5.50 28.61
CA THR A 567 37.94 4.29 27.86
C THR A 567 38.35 2.98 28.57
N PRO A 568 37.64 1.85 28.35
CA PRO A 568 38.13 0.50 28.64
C PRO A 568 38.46 -0.31 27.37
N SER A 569 39.56 -1.07 27.43
CA SER A 569 40.01 -2.06 26.44
C SER A 569 39.60 -3.49 26.82
N ASP A 570 39.73 -4.37 25.82
CA ASP A 570 39.94 -5.82 25.85
C ASP A 570 38.71 -6.75 25.83
N ARG A 571 38.54 -7.44 24.68
CA ARG A 571 38.01 -8.81 24.63
C ARG A 571 38.77 -9.70 23.67
N VAL A 572 39.08 -10.89 24.19
CA VAL A 572 39.80 -12.03 23.64
C VAL A 572 38.88 -12.88 22.74
N ALA A 573 39.43 -13.43 21.66
CA ALA A 573 38.74 -14.33 20.72
C ALA A 573 38.80 -15.82 21.18
N PRO A 574 37.77 -16.65 20.93
CA PRO A 574 37.79 -18.06 21.27
C PRO A 574 38.28 -18.98 20.13
N SER A 575 38.74 -20.16 20.53
CA SER A 575 39.42 -21.21 19.77
C SER A 575 38.52 -22.12 18.91
N VAL A 576 39.13 -22.74 17.89
CA VAL A 576 38.53 -23.34 16.67
C VAL A 576 37.99 -24.79 16.84
N HIS A 577 37.79 -25.31 18.06
CA HIS A 577 37.46 -26.75 18.24
C HIS A 577 36.03 -27.12 18.69
N ASP A 578 35.09 -26.16 18.84
CA ASP A 578 33.71 -26.44 19.31
C ASP A 578 32.61 -26.32 18.23
N ALA A 579 32.95 -26.35 16.94
CA ALA A 579 32.01 -26.01 15.87
C ALA A 579 31.12 -27.15 15.34
N ALA A 580 31.27 -28.40 15.83
CA ALA A 580 30.67 -29.57 15.18
C ALA A 580 29.24 -29.94 15.64
N ASP A 581 28.69 -29.30 16.68
CA ASP A 581 27.42 -29.74 17.30
C ASP A 581 26.36 -28.64 17.48
N ARG A 582 26.47 -27.55 16.71
CA ARG A 582 25.47 -26.48 16.74
C ARG A 582 24.32 -26.78 15.77
N PRO A 583 23.06 -26.75 16.21
CA PRO A 583 21.93 -26.94 15.32
C PRO A 583 21.93 -25.85 14.25
N ALA A 584 21.92 -26.25 12.98
CA ALA A 584 21.78 -25.33 11.86
C ALA A 584 20.33 -24.86 11.73
N PHE A 585 20.14 -23.63 11.29
CA PHE A 585 18.83 -23.03 11.05
C PHE A 585 18.76 -22.52 9.62
N CYS A 586 17.59 -22.64 8.99
CA CYS A 586 17.36 -22.09 7.65
C CYS A 586 17.44 -20.56 7.72
N THR A 587 18.27 -19.96 6.87
CA THR A 587 18.48 -18.51 6.82
C THR A 587 17.28 -17.73 6.29
N SER A 588 16.41 -18.40 5.53
CA SER A 588 15.20 -17.77 4.99
C SER A 588 14.03 -17.79 5.98
N CYS A 589 13.69 -18.95 6.56
CA CYS A 589 12.51 -19.08 7.42
C CYS A 589 12.80 -19.34 8.91
N GLY A 590 14.07 -19.44 9.31
CA GLY A 590 14.48 -19.66 10.71
C GLY A 590 14.20 -21.06 11.28
N ALA A 591 13.67 -22.00 10.50
CA ALA A 591 13.39 -23.36 10.97
C ALA A 591 14.68 -24.16 11.21
N ARG A 592 14.70 -25.01 12.25
CA ARG A 592 15.82 -25.95 12.49
C ARG A 592 16.00 -26.89 11.30
N LEU A 593 17.23 -27.03 10.85
CA LEU A 593 17.61 -28.02 9.84
C LEU A 593 18.02 -29.31 10.56
N ALA A 594 17.48 -30.44 10.11
CA ALA A 594 17.98 -31.74 10.53
C ALA A 594 19.40 -31.94 9.97
N ALA A 595 20.23 -32.67 10.72
CA ALA A 595 21.57 -33.01 10.27
C ALA A 595 21.50 -33.66 8.87
N HIS A 596 22.27 -33.12 7.92
CA HIS A 596 22.37 -33.56 6.52
C HIS A 596 21.26 -33.14 5.55
N HIS A 597 20.30 -32.28 5.93
CA HIS A 597 19.32 -31.75 4.98
C HIS A 597 19.91 -30.62 4.12
N ARG A 598 19.96 -30.83 2.80
CA ARG A 598 20.36 -29.79 1.83
C ARG A 598 19.28 -28.75 1.55
N TYR A 599 18.04 -29.02 1.93
CA TYR A 599 16.89 -28.14 1.75
C TYR A 599 16.07 -28.07 3.03
N CYS A 600 15.51 -26.90 3.32
CA CYS A 600 14.62 -26.71 4.46
C CYS A 600 13.31 -27.47 4.25
N GLY A 601 12.96 -28.37 5.16
CA GLY A 601 11.69 -29.10 5.09
C GLY A 601 10.44 -28.23 5.27
N ARG A 602 10.60 -26.96 5.69
CA ARG A 602 9.49 -26.01 5.88
C ARG A 602 9.25 -25.11 4.66
N CYS A 603 10.29 -24.49 4.11
CA CYS A 603 10.16 -23.55 2.98
C CYS A 603 10.75 -24.05 1.65
N GLY A 604 11.49 -25.16 1.64
CA GLY A 604 12.07 -25.75 0.42
C GLY A 604 13.38 -25.12 -0.06
N GLU A 605 13.84 -24.01 0.53
CA GLU A 605 15.11 -23.38 0.13
C GLU A 605 16.35 -24.18 0.51
N ALA A 606 17.41 -24.02 -0.28
CA ALA A 606 18.69 -24.65 -0.03
C ALA A 606 19.31 -24.14 1.28
N ALA A 607 19.82 -25.07 2.09
CA ALA A 607 20.62 -24.73 3.26
C ALA A 607 21.99 -24.22 2.78
N VAL A 608 22.28 -22.93 3.01
CA VAL A 608 23.59 -22.32 2.73
C VAL A 608 24.55 -22.55 3.89
#